data_AF-A0AAE7JBJ2-F1
#
_entry.id   AF-A0AAE7JBJ2-F1
#
_cell.length_a   1.000
_cell.length_b   1.000
_cell.length_c   1.000
_cell.angle_alpha   90.00
_cell.angle_beta   90.00
_cell.angle_gamma   90.00
#
_symmetry.space_group_name_H-M   'P 1'
#
loop_
_entity.id
_entity.type
_entity.pdbx_description
1 polymer ?
#
loop_
_entity_poly.entity_id
_entity_poly.type
_entity_poly.pdbx_seq_one_letter_code
_entity_poly.pdbx_strand_id
1 'polypeptide(L)'
;MEVRPRQLIVIGDSGVYGWGDREGGGWCERLRRDWMGSPLAPVLYPLGVRGDGLEKVAERWQREWACRGELRRQLPEGVLLAVGLNDTARVGRVDGRPQLSLEAYRFGCEQLLRAIAQRTDVMVLGLSAVDEAVMPFAGCLWYANDAVADYEAALEEACLEVDVPFLSVHAAMRTEPSWLRWLEPDGIHLNAAGHHWLHQRLMHWPALQRWAGFVPLRQGTPLAP
;
A
#
# COMPACT_ATOMS: atom_id res chain seq x y z
N MET A 1 -11.08 -28.61 -14.35
CA MET A 1 -11.07 -27.16 -14.65
C MET A 1 -9.75 -26.64 -14.13
N GLU A 2 -8.91 -26.09 -15.00
CA GLU A 2 -7.63 -25.51 -14.59
C GLU A 2 -7.91 -24.30 -13.71
N VAL A 3 -7.42 -24.32 -12.47
CA VAL A 3 -7.63 -23.23 -11.51
C VAL A 3 -6.70 -22.09 -11.92
N ARG A 4 -7.27 -21.01 -12.45
CA ARG A 4 -6.48 -19.81 -12.78
C ARG A 4 -5.99 -19.13 -11.50
N PRO A 5 -4.76 -18.57 -11.49
CA PRO A 5 -4.30 -17.78 -10.37
C PRO A 5 -5.14 -16.49 -10.24
N ARG A 6 -5.37 -16.06 -9.00
CA ARG A 6 -5.99 -14.75 -8.71
C ARG A 6 -5.07 -13.63 -9.17
N GLN A 7 -5.60 -12.45 -9.45
CA GLN A 7 -4.83 -11.28 -9.83
C GLN A 7 -4.96 -10.18 -8.77
N LEU A 8 -3.82 -9.74 -8.24
CA LEU A 8 -3.71 -8.62 -7.31
C LEU A 8 -3.14 -7.40 -8.01
N ILE A 9 -3.89 -6.31 -8.03
CA ILE A 9 -3.40 -5.01 -8.47
C ILE A 9 -2.89 -4.25 -7.25
N VAL A 10 -1.61 -3.89 -7.23
CA VAL A 10 -1.08 -3.00 -6.21
C VAL A 10 -1.02 -1.59 -6.80
N ILE A 11 -1.75 -0.65 -6.22
CA ILE A 11 -1.83 0.72 -6.74
C ILE A 11 -1.41 1.74 -5.68
N GLY A 12 -0.63 2.73 -6.11
CA GLY A 12 -0.09 3.71 -5.19
C GLY A 12 1.00 4.59 -5.80
N ASP A 13 1.94 4.99 -4.95
CA ASP A 13 2.94 6.01 -5.26
C ASP A 13 4.34 5.44 -5.59
N SER A 14 5.40 6.22 -5.29
CA SER A 14 6.79 5.81 -5.48
C SER A 14 7.20 4.60 -4.63
N GLY A 15 6.53 4.36 -3.50
CA GLY A 15 6.73 3.17 -2.67
C GLY A 15 6.30 1.90 -3.40
N VAL A 16 5.14 1.93 -4.07
CA VAL A 16 4.65 0.83 -4.94
C VAL A 16 5.55 0.66 -6.17
N TYR A 17 6.05 1.77 -6.73
CA TYR A 17 6.99 1.73 -7.86
C TYR A 17 8.30 0.99 -7.49
N GLY A 18 8.64 0.90 -6.20
CA GLY A 18 9.90 0.32 -5.74
C GLY A 18 11.07 1.32 -5.78
N TRP A 19 10.77 2.62 -5.81
CA TRP A 19 11.82 3.64 -5.86
C TRP A 19 12.73 3.55 -4.63
N GLY A 20 14.04 3.66 -4.86
CA GLY A 20 15.09 3.53 -3.84
C GLY A 20 15.69 2.13 -3.70
N ASP A 21 14.98 1.06 -4.10
CA ASP A 21 15.52 -0.31 -4.07
C ASP A 21 16.26 -0.65 -5.37
N ARG A 22 17.59 -0.46 -5.37
CA ARG A 22 18.47 -0.78 -6.51
C ARG A 22 18.80 -2.27 -6.64
N GLU A 23 18.37 -3.12 -5.70
CA GLU A 23 18.74 -4.53 -5.66
C GLU A 23 17.56 -5.45 -5.94
N GLY A 24 16.44 -5.23 -5.26
CA GLY A 24 15.25 -6.08 -5.32
C GLY A 24 14.10 -5.50 -6.13
N GLY A 25 14.21 -4.26 -6.63
CA GLY A 25 13.17 -3.60 -7.41
C GLY A 25 11.93 -3.19 -6.60
N GLY A 26 12.02 -3.21 -5.27
CA GLY A 26 10.95 -2.81 -4.34
C GLY A 26 10.20 -3.98 -3.72
N TRP A 27 9.41 -3.70 -2.69
CA TRP A 27 8.65 -4.72 -1.97
C TRP A 27 7.64 -5.46 -2.85
N CYS A 28 7.05 -4.78 -3.84
CA CYS A 28 6.14 -5.40 -4.81
C CYS A 28 6.84 -6.45 -5.68
N GLU A 29 8.04 -6.13 -6.17
CA GLU A 29 8.81 -7.03 -7.03
C GLU A 29 9.29 -8.24 -6.24
N ARG A 30 9.73 -8.04 -4.99
CA ARG A 30 10.08 -9.13 -4.06
C ARG A 30 8.88 -10.07 -3.86
N LEU A 31 7.70 -9.51 -3.56
CA LEU A 31 6.47 -10.27 -3.37
C LEU A 31 6.08 -11.05 -4.64
N ARG A 32 6.15 -10.38 -5.80
CA ARG A 32 5.86 -10.99 -7.10
C ARG A 32 6.80 -12.16 -7.40
N ARG A 33 8.11 -12.01 -7.15
CA ARG A 33 9.11 -13.05 -7.37
C ARG A 33 8.88 -14.27 -6.47
N ASP A 34 8.56 -14.04 -5.20
CA ASP A 34 8.25 -15.11 -4.26
C ASP A 34 7.00 -15.89 -4.69
N TRP A 35 5.96 -15.19 -5.13
CA TRP A 35 4.71 -15.82 -5.59
C TRP A 35 4.88 -16.58 -6.91
N MET A 36 5.71 -16.10 -7.84
CA MET A 36 6.02 -16.85 -9.08
C MET A 36 6.62 -18.24 -8.84
N GLY A 37 7.16 -18.51 -7.65
CA GLY A 37 7.65 -19.83 -7.27
C GLY A 37 6.56 -20.89 -7.09
N SER A 38 5.28 -20.50 -7.07
CA SER A 38 4.14 -21.42 -6.91
C SER A 38 3.10 -21.21 -8.01
N PRO A 39 2.69 -22.27 -8.74
CA PRO A 39 1.70 -22.16 -9.81
C PRO A 39 0.29 -21.81 -9.30
N LEU A 40 0.05 -21.92 -7.99
CA LEU A 40 -1.23 -21.60 -7.35
C LEU A 40 -1.25 -20.20 -6.72
N ALA A 41 -0.11 -19.51 -6.68
CA ALA A 41 -0.05 -18.17 -6.10
C ALA A 41 -0.71 -17.12 -7.03
N PRO A 42 -1.20 -16.02 -6.47
CA PRO A 42 -1.73 -14.92 -7.28
C PRO A 42 -0.66 -14.28 -8.19
N VAL A 43 -1.11 -13.74 -9.32
CA VAL A 43 -0.34 -12.84 -10.18
C VAL A 43 -0.43 -11.42 -9.61
N LEU A 44 0.71 -10.73 -9.49
CA LEU A 44 0.79 -9.38 -8.93
C LEU A 44 1.16 -8.37 -10.02
N TYR A 45 0.39 -7.28 -10.13
CA TYR A 45 0.68 -6.15 -11.00
C TYR A 45 0.93 -4.86 -10.18
N PRO A 46 2.18 -4.40 -10.07
CA PRO A 46 2.49 -3.15 -9.38
C PRO A 46 2.29 -1.93 -10.29
N LEU A 47 1.47 -0.98 -9.85
CA LEU A 47 1.04 0.20 -10.59
C LEU A 47 1.34 1.49 -9.80
N GLY A 48 2.59 1.61 -9.34
CA GLY A 48 3.08 2.77 -8.61
C GLY A 48 3.47 3.92 -9.54
N VAL A 49 3.09 5.15 -9.19
CA VAL A 49 3.47 6.37 -9.92
C VAL A 49 4.08 7.37 -8.94
N ARG A 50 5.28 7.86 -9.24
CA ARG A 50 6.01 8.76 -8.34
C ARG A 50 5.23 10.07 -8.13
N GLY A 51 5.10 10.48 -6.86
CA GLY A 51 4.38 11.70 -6.48
C GLY A 51 2.86 11.60 -6.60
N ASP A 52 2.31 10.39 -6.71
CA ASP A 52 0.87 10.17 -6.55
C ASP A 52 0.44 10.41 -5.11
N GLY A 53 -0.61 11.21 -4.98
CA GLY A 53 -1.44 11.26 -3.79
C GLY A 53 -2.79 10.62 -4.06
N LEU A 54 -3.68 10.69 -3.08
CA LEU A 54 -5.00 10.06 -3.11
C LEU A 54 -5.81 10.44 -4.36
N GLU A 55 -5.86 11.73 -4.72
CA GLU A 55 -6.66 12.23 -5.85
C GLU A 55 -6.23 11.60 -7.18
N LYS A 56 -4.91 11.54 -7.45
CA LYS A 56 -4.38 10.95 -8.69
C LYS A 56 -4.65 9.45 -8.78
N VAL A 57 -4.56 8.74 -7.65
CA VAL A 57 -4.93 7.31 -7.61
C VAL A 57 -6.43 7.15 -7.88
N ALA A 58 -7.28 7.99 -7.26
CA ALA A 58 -8.72 7.96 -7.45
C ALA A 58 -9.14 8.20 -8.92
N GLU A 59 -8.41 9.05 -9.65
CA GLU A 59 -8.65 9.31 -11.07
C GLU A 59 -8.33 8.10 -11.98
N ARG A 60 -7.30 7.32 -11.65
CA ARG A 60 -6.75 6.30 -12.57
C ARG A 60 -7.08 4.85 -12.20
N TRP A 61 -7.38 4.55 -10.93
CA TRP A 61 -7.44 3.17 -10.43
C TRP A 61 -8.36 2.28 -11.24
N GLN A 62 -9.58 2.74 -11.54
CA GLN A 62 -10.60 1.89 -12.12
C GLN A 62 -10.23 1.48 -13.54
N ARG A 63 -9.75 2.43 -14.36
CA ARG A 63 -9.33 2.16 -15.73
C ARG A 63 -8.13 1.24 -15.74
N GLU A 64 -7.16 1.49 -14.86
CA GLU A 64 -5.98 0.67 -14.78
C GLU A 64 -6.32 -0.76 -14.35
N TRP A 65 -6.98 -0.94 -13.20
CA TRP A 65 -7.44 -2.23 -12.70
C TRP A 65 -8.25 -3.01 -13.75
N ALA A 66 -9.25 -2.37 -14.37
CA ALA A 66 -10.18 -3.07 -15.25
C ALA A 66 -9.54 -3.64 -16.54
N CYS A 67 -8.38 -3.12 -16.96
CA CYS A 67 -7.69 -3.62 -18.16
C CYS A 67 -6.57 -4.63 -17.87
N ARG A 68 -6.38 -5.08 -16.62
CA ARG A 68 -5.43 -6.16 -16.27
C ARG A 68 -6.07 -7.56 -16.24
N GLY A 69 -7.37 -7.66 -16.51
CA GLY A 69 -8.04 -8.93 -16.72
C GLY A 69 -7.45 -9.71 -17.89
N GLU A 70 -6.90 -10.90 -17.64
CA GLU A 70 -6.25 -11.72 -18.68
C GLU A 70 -7.23 -12.30 -19.71
N LEU A 71 -8.49 -12.51 -19.31
CA LEU A 71 -9.53 -13.08 -20.16
C LEU A 71 -10.71 -12.12 -20.30
N ARG A 72 -11.41 -12.21 -21.43
CA ARG A 72 -12.55 -11.35 -21.74
C ARG A 72 -13.60 -11.42 -20.61
N ARG A 73 -13.98 -10.26 -20.06
CA ARG A 73 -14.94 -10.09 -18.95
C ARG A 73 -14.48 -10.68 -17.60
N GLN A 74 -13.20 -10.98 -17.44
CA GLN A 74 -12.63 -11.31 -16.14
C GLN A 74 -11.88 -10.09 -15.64
N LEU A 75 -12.14 -9.67 -14.41
CA LEU A 75 -11.49 -8.54 -13.76
C LEU A 75 -10.58 -9.08 -12.65
N PRO A 76 -9.51 -8.36 -12.27
CA PRO A 76 -8.68 -8.78 -11.14
C PRO A 76 -9.49 -8.86 -9.84
N GLU A 77 -9.20 -9.85 -9.00
CA GLU A 77 -9.96 -10.16 -7.78
C GLU A 77 -9.51 -9.38 -6.54
N GLY A 78 -8.42 -8.62 -6.64
CA GLY A 78 -7.91 -7.85 -5.51
C GLY A 78 -7.25 -6.54 -5.90
N VAL A 79 -7.40 -5.54 -5.04
CA VAL A 79 -6.61 -4.32 -5.02
C VAL A 79 -5.91 -4.19 -3.67
N LEU A 80 -4.60 -3.94 -3.69
CA LEU A 80 -3.85 -3.46 -2.54
C LEU A 80 -3.52 -1.98 -2.75
N LEU A 81 -4.15 -1.11 -1.95
CA LEU A 81 -3.95 0.33 -1.99
C LEU A 81 -2.80 0.72 -1.06
N ALA A 82 -1.83 1.48 -1.56
CA ALA A 82 -0.69 1.98 -0.79
C ALA A 82 -0.34 3.40 -1.24
N VAL A 83 -1.06 4.39 -0.71
CA VAL A 83 -0.91 5.81 -1.05
C VAL A 83 -1.23 6.67 0.17
N GLY A 84 -0.65 7.87 0.24
CA GLY A 84 -1.01 8.87 1.24
C GLY A 84 0.16 9.69 1.75
N LEU A 85 1.40 9.20 1.62
CA LEU A 85 2.56 9.90 2.13
C LEU A 85 2.70 11.30 1.48
N ASN A 86 2.52 11.38 0.17
CA ASN A 86 2.59 12.65 -0.57
C ASN A 86 1.51 13.66 -0.15
N ASP A 87 0.34 13.19 0.28
CA ASP A 87 -0.78 14.02 0.75
C ASP A 87 -0.43 14.76 2.05
N THR A 88 0.44 14.16 2.88
CA THR A 88 0.90 14.73 4.16
C THR A 88 1.84 15.92 4.02
N ALA A 89 2.52 16.03 2.87
CA ALA A 89 3.62 16.97 2.69
C ALA A 89 3.13 18.42 2.75
N ARG A 90 3.75 19.24 3.61
CA ARG A 90 3.49 20.68 3.67
C ARG A 90 4.32 21.42 2.63
N VAL A 91 3.67 22.31 1.87
CA VAL A 91 4.30 22.98 0.72
C VAL A 91 4.93 24.31 1.11
N GLY A 92 6.17 24.53 0.66
CA GLY A 92 6.93 25.77 0.75
C GLY A 92 7.65 26.00 2.09
N ARG A 93 7.02 25.62 3.21
CA ARG A 93 7.54 25.83 4.57
C ARG A 93 7.03 24.75 5.54
N VAL A 94 7.73 24.58 6.66
CA VAL A 94 7.42 23.57 7.69
C VAL A 94 6.02 23.70 8.29
N ASP A 95 5.48 24.91 8.37
CA ASP A 95 4.11 25.24 8.79
C ASP A 95 3.17 25.52 7.61
N GLY A 96 3.55 25.06 6.41
CA GLY A 96 2.77 25.20 5.17
C GLY A 96 1.47 24.40 5.21
N ARG A 97 0.65 24.57 4.18
CA ARG A 97 -0.53 23.72 4.00
C ARG A 97 -0.10 22.34 3.48
N PRO A 98 -0.70 21.24 3.97
CA PRO A 98 -0.49 19.93 3.37
C PRO A 98 -1.00 19.92 1.92
N GLN A 99 -0.50 18.99 1.10
CA GLN A 99 -1.00 18.83 -0.28
C GLN A 99 -2.49 18.51 -0.31
N LEU A 100 -2.96 17.70 0.63
CA LEU A 100 -4.38 17.45 0.85
C LEU A 100 -4.65 17.52 2.35
N SER A 101 -5.66 18.27 2.79
CA SER A 101 -6.00 18.35 4.22
C SER A 101 -6.40 17.00 4.80
N LEU A 102 -6.11 16.75 6.08
CA LEU A 102 -6.44 15.51 6.79
C LEU A 102 -7.92 15.09 6.63
N GLU A 103 -8.85 16.04 6.76
CA GLU A 103 -10.29 15.79 6.59
C GLU A 103 -10.62 15.32 5.17
N ALA A 104 -10.14 16.05 4.15
CA ALA A 104 -10.33 15.69 2.75
C ALA A 104 -9.66 14.34 2.40
N TYR A 105 -8.50 14.05 2.99
CA TYR A 105 -7.81 12.77 2.83
C TYR A 105 -8.65 11.62 3.41
N ARG A 106 -9.11 11.72 4.67
CA ARG A 106 -10.00 10.72 5.29
C ARG A 106 -11.24 10.46 4.45
N PHE A 107 -11.93 11.54 4.07
CA PHE A 107 -13.14 11.46 3.25
C PHE A 107 -12.87 10.80 1.90
N GLY A 108 -11.82 11.24 1.19
CA GLY A 108 -11.48 10.70 -0.11
C GLY A 108 -11.06 9.22 -0.04
N CYS A 109 -10.33 8.80 1.00
CA CYS A 109 -9.98 7.40 1.23
C CYS A 109 -11.23 6.56 1.40
N GLU A 110 -12.18 7.00 2.24
CA GLU A 110 -13.44 6.29 2.43
C GLU A 110 -14.22 6.15 1.11
N GLN A 111 -14.33 7.23 0.32
CA GLN A 111 -15.01 7.17 -0.98
C GLN A 111 -14.32 6.22 -1.97
N LEU A 112 -12.98 6.28 -2.03
CA LEU A 112 -12.20 5.41 -2.91
C LEU A 112 -12.36 3.95 -2.50
N LEU A 113 -12.25 3.64 -1.20
CA LEU A 113 -12.42 2.28 -0.69
C LEU A 113 -13.81 1.73 -0.95
N ARG A 114 -14.87 2.53 -0.73
CA ARG A 114 -16.25 2.14 -1.08
C ARG A 114 -16.39 1.84 -2.58
N ALA A 115 -15.77 2.65 -3.44
CA ALA A 115 -15.81 2.44 -4.89
C ALA A 115 -15.07 1.17 -5.34
N ILE A 116 -13.94 0.84 -4.71
CA ILE A 116 -13.18 -0.39 -4.99
C ILE A 116 -13.93 -1.62 -4.45
N ALA A 117 -14.39 -1.58 -3.20
CA ALA A 117 -15.08 -2.69 -2.53
C ALA A 117 -16.37 -3.13 -3.23
N GLN A 118 -17.04 -2.21 -3.96
CA GLN A 118 -18.19 -2.56 -4.81
C GLN A 118 -17.83 -3.43 -6.03
N ARG A 119 -16.55 -3.56 -6.37
CA ARG A 119 -16.08 -4.21 -7.59
C ARG A 119 -15.16 -5.40 -7.35
N THR A 120 -14.40 -5.39 -6.25
CA THR A 120 -13.34 -6.36 -5.96
C THR A 120 -12.95 -6.33 -4.49
N ASP A 121 -12.23 -7.35 -4.02
CA ASP A 121 -11.62 -7.30 -2.69
C ASP A 121 -10.59 -6.17 -2.63
N VAL A 122 -10.53 -5.47 -1.50
CA VAL A 122 -9.56 -4.40 -1.27
C VAL A 122 -8.86 -4.60 0.07
N MET A 123 -7.59 -4.23 0.09
CA MET A 123 -6.69 -4.23 1.24
C MET A 123 -5.90 -2.93 1.21
N VAL A 124 -5.47 -2.44 2.38
CA VAL A 124 -4.75 -1.16 2.49
C VAL A 124 -3.45 -1.33 3.27
N LEU A 125 -2.39 -0.72 2.76
CA LEU A 125 -1.08 -0.62 3.42
C LEU A 125 -0.89 0.80 3.96
N GLY A 126 -0.40 0.91 5.20
CA GLY A 126 -0.09 2.18 5.86
C GLY A 126 1.11 2.92 5.26
N LEU A 127 1.52 4.00 5.94
CA LEU A 127 2.50 4.95 5.44
C LEU A 127 3.88 4.69 6.05
N SER A 128 4.95 4.93 5.30
CA SER A 128 6.32 4.81 5.83
C SER A 128 6.71 6.04 6.65
N ALA A 129 7.56 5.85 7.65
CA ALA A 129 8.19 6.95 8.37
C ALA A 129 9.14 7.76 7.47
N VAL A 130 9.41 9.00 7.87
CA VAL A 130 10.29 9.93 7.16
C VAL A 130 11.43 10.41 8.06
N ASP A 131 12.58 10.70 7.48
CA ASP A 131 13.65 11.42 8.16
C ASP A 131 13.41 12.92 8.07
N GLU A 132 12.96 13.51 9.18
CA GLU A 132 12.64 14.95 9.27
C GLU A 132 13.90 15.82 9.17
N ALA A 133 15.08 15.29 9.51
CA ALA A 133 16.32 16.05 9.53
C ALA A 133 16.80 16.44 8.13
N VAL A 134 16.31 15.77 7.09
CA VAL A 134 16.68 16.02 5.68
C VAL A 134 15.60 16.77 4.89
N MET A 135 14.57 17.29 5.57
CA MET A 135 13.58 18.16 4.98
C MET A 135 14.13 19.58 4.70
N PRO A 136 13.65 20.30 3.67
CA PRO A 136 12.58 19.88 2.76
C PRO A 136 13.06 18.96 1.64
N PHE A 137 12.25 17.94 1.35
CA PHE A 137 12.39 17.14 0.14
C PHE A 137 12.16 18.02 -1.10
N ALA A 138 12.98 17.81 -2.14
CA ALA A 138 12.96 18.57 -3.39
C ALA A 138 12.99 20.11 -3.22
N GLY A 139 13.50 20.60 -2.07
CA GLY A 139 13.60 22.02 -1.77
C GLY A 139 12.29 22.71 -1.37
N CYS A 140 11.15 22.01 -1.34
CA CYS A 140 9.85 22.64 -1.07
C CYS A 140 8.81 21.79 -0.33
N LEU A 141 9.03 20.48 -0.14
CA LEU A 141 8.07 19.60 0.52
C LEU A 141 8.57 19.21 1.91
N TRP A 142 7.78 19.53 2.93
CA TRP A 142 8.10 19.29 4.33
C TRP A 142 7.22 18.15 4.86
N TYR A 143 7.84 17.02 5.15
CA TYR A 143 7.19 15.87 5.77
C TYR A 143 7.51 15.84 7.27
N ALA A 144 6.57 15.38 8.09
CA ALA A 144 6.74 15.26 9.54
C ALA A 144 6.07 13.97 10.03
N ASN A 145 6.71 13.21 10.91
CA ASN A 145 6.18 11.94 11.39
C ASN A 145 4.88 12.08 12.17
N ASP A 146 4.68 13.20 12.87
CA ASP A 146 3.40 13.48 13.55
C ASP A 146 2.27 13.58 12.53
N ALA A 147 2.49 14.31 11.42
CA ALA A 147 1.52 14.38 10.33
C ALA A 147 1.32 13.02 9.64
N VAL A 148 2.39 12.24 9.44
CA VAL A 148 2.25 10.88 8.87
C VAL A 148 1.42 9.98 9.79
N ALA A 149 1.62 10.06 11.11
CA ALA A 149 0.84 9.31 12.08
C ALA A 149 -0.65 9.71 12.06
N ASP A 150 -0.95 11.01 12.03
CA ASP A 150 -2.33 11.51 11.93
C ASP A 150 -3.03 11.02 10.66
N TYR A 151 -2.35 11.05 9.51
CA TYR A 151 -2.91 10.59 8.23
C TYR A 151 -3.04 9.06 8.17
N GLU A 152 -2.10 8.31 8.75
CA GLU A 152 -2.22 6.85 8.84
C GLU A 152 -3.40 6.44 9.74
N ALA A 153 -3.61 7.13 10.87
CA ALA A 153 -4.78 6.90 11.72
C ALA A 153 -6.09 7.21 10.98
N ALA A 154 -6.16 8.31 10.24
CA ALA A 154 -7.32 8.64 9.40
C ALA A 154 -7.54 7.61 8.28
N LEU A 155 -6.47 7.06 7.69
CA LEU A 155 -6.56 5.98 6.69
C LEU A 155 -7.09 4.69 7.33
N GLU A 156 -6.62 4.34 8.53
CA GLU A 156 -7.09 3.19 9.29
C GLU A 156 -8.58 3.33 9.63
N GLU A 157 -9.01 4.50 10.12
CA GLU A 157 -10.43 4.80 10.35
C GLU A 157 -11.28 4.62 9.09
N ALA A 158 -10.82 5.14 7.94
CA ALA A 158 -11.53 4.96 6.68
C ALA A 158 -11.63 3.48 6.27
N CYS A 159 -10.61 2.66 6.58
CA CYS A 159 -10.65 1.22 6.37
C CYS A 159 -11.68 0.55 7.28
N LEU A 160 -11.73 0.92 8.57
CA LEU A 160 -12.69 0.40 9.54
C LEU A 160 -14.14 0.70 9.14
N GLU A 161 -14.43 1.91 8.65
CA GLU A 161 -15.77 2.33 8.19
C GLU A 161 -16.28 1.57 6.96
N VAL A 162 -15.38 0.90 6.22
CA VAL A 162 -15.68 0.14 5.00
C VAL A 162 -15.44 -1.37 5.20
N ASP A 163 -15.05 -1.81 6.41
CA ASP A 163 -14.67 -3.19 6.73
C ASP A 163 -13.53 -3.74 5.84
N VAL A 164 -12.50 -2.91 5.65
CA VAL A 164 -11.34 -3.21 4.79
C VAL A 164 -10.12 -3.58 5.65
N PRO A 165 -9.41 -4.68 5.36
CA PRO A 165 -8.18 -5.01 6.05
C PRO A 165 -7.09 -3.95 5.86
N PHE A 166 -6.52 -3.49 6.96
CA PHE A 166 -5.45 -2.51 7.03
C PHE A 166 -4.18 -3.11 7.64
N LEU A 167 -3.01 -2.79 7.07
CA LEU A 167 -1.70 -3.11 7.65
C LEU A 167 -0.97 -1.80 8.00
N SER A 168 -0.96 -1.45 9.28
CA SER A 168 -0.19 -0.30 9.78
C SER A 168 1.30 -0.45 9.48
N VAL A 169 1.97 0.63 9.06
CA VAL A 169 3.39 0.66 8.69
C VAL A 169 4.17 1.66 9.54
N HIS A 170 3.68 2.88 9.73
CA HIS A 170 4.45 3.98 10.35
C HIS A 170 4.90 3.63 11.76
N ALA A 171 3.96 3.27 12.63
CA ALA A 171 4.24 2.94 14.02
C ALA A 171 5.19 1.73 14.13
N ALA A 172 4.96 0.69 13.33
CA ALA A 172 5.81 -0.50 13.30
C ALA A 172 7.23 -0.20 12.81
N MET A 173 7.37 0.69 11.82
CA MET A 173 8.68 1.14 11.35
C MET A 173 9.40 1.95 12.45
N ARG A 174 8.68 2.86 13.10
CA ARG A 174 9.21 3.74 14.15
C ARG A 174 9.70 3.00 15.40
N THR A 175 9.20 1.79 15.68
CA THR A 175 9.67 0.95 16.80
C THR A 175 11.01 0.27 16.54
N GLU A 176 11.48 0.24 15.29
CA GLU A 176 12.68 -0.47 14.90
C GLU A 176 13.93 0.41 15.06
N PRO A 177 14.92 0.05 15.91
CA PRO A 177 16.04 0.96 16.22
C PRO A 177 16.86 1.45 15.02
N SER A 178 16.83 0.70 13.91
CA SER A 178 17.60 0.98 12.69
C SER A 178 16.77 1.56 11.55
N TRP A 179 15.50 1.94 11.77
CA TRP A 179 14.60 2.34 10.69
C TRP A 179 15.12 3.50 9.84
N LEU A 180 15.87 4.44 10.42
CA LEU A 180 16.50 5.53 9.67
C LEU A 180 17.48 5.02 8.58
N ARG A 181 18.14 3.88 8.81
CA ARG A 181 19.03 3.25 7.83
C ARG A 181 18.29 2.56 6.68
N TRP A 182 16.96 2.49 6.76
CA TRP A 182 16.11 1.93 5.71
C TRP A 182 15.65 2.98 4.71
N LEU A 183 15.99 4.25 4.92
CA LEU A 183 15.68 5.34 4.01
C LEU A 183 16.86 5.62 3.08
N GLU A 184 16.53 6.08 1.88
CA GLU A 184 17.45 6.76 1.00
C GLU A 184 17.84 8.13 1.58
N PRO A 185 18.94 8.75 1.11
CA PRO A 185 19.38 10.06 1.60
C PRO A 185 18.37 11.20 1.42
N ASP A 186 17.32 10.99 0.63
CA ASP A 186 16.23 11.97 0.45
C ASP A 186 15.20 11.95 1.59
N GLY A 187 15.31 11.02 2.52
CA GLY A 187 14.54 10.96 3.76
C GLY A 187 13.12 10.44 3.64
N ILE A 188 12.65 10.05 2.45
CA ILE A 188 11.27 9.59 2.27
C ILE A 188 11.18 8.23 1.57
N HIS A 189 12.13 7.89 0.70
CA HIS A 189 12.07 6.63 -0.02
C HIS A 189 12.77 5.53 0.74
N LEU A 190 12.16 4.35 0.81
CA LEU A 190 12.83 3.17 1.34
C LEU A 190 13.95 2.73 0.39
N ASN A 191 15.07 2.29 0.95
CA ASN A 191 16.15 1.62 0.24
C ASN A 191 15.90 0.10 0.19
N ALA A 192 16.86 -0.67 -0.35
CA ALA A 192 16.77 -2.12 -0.44
C ALA A 192 16.40 -2.82 0.89
N ALA A 193 16.98 -2.39 2.02
CA ALA A 193 16.69 -2.96 3.33
C ALA A 193 15.28 -2.59 3.82
N GLY A 194 14.85 -1.35 3.59
CA GLY A 194 13.49 -0.90 3.93
C GLY A 194 12.41 -1.62 3.13
N HIS A 195 12.61 -1.74 1.81
CA HIS A 195 11.71 -2.51 0.95
C HIS A 195 11.69 -3.99 1.33
N HIS A 196 12.83 -4.57 1.73
CA HIS A 196 12.87 -5.94 2.25
C HIS A 196 12.09 -6.09 3.57
N TRP A 197 12.25 -5.15 4.51
CA TRP A 197 11.48 -5.16 5.76
C TRP A 197 9.97 -5.10 5.49
N LEU A 198 9.53 -4.18 4.63
CA LEU A 198 8.12 -4.04 4.27
C LEU A 198 7.58 -5.32 3.60
N HIS A 199 8.34 -5.88 2.66
CA HIS A 199 8.06 -7.16 2.02
C HIS A 199 7.83 -8.29 3.05
N GLN A 200 8.71 -8.43 4.05
CA GLN A 200 8.55 -9.44 5.11
C GLN A 200 7.23 -9.26 5.86
N ARG A 201 6.82 -8.03 6.15
CA ARG A 201 5.54 -7.78 6.84
C ARG A 201 4.34 -8.18 5.99
N LEU A 202 4.34 -7.87 4.69
CA LEU A 202 3.29 -8.29 3.76
C LEU A 202 3.21 -9.82 3.63
N MET A 203 4.36 -10.50 3.51
CA MET A 203 4.40 -11.96 3.42
C MET A 203 3.81 -12.68 4.63
N HIS A 204 3.85 -12.04 5.81
CA HIS A 204 3.29 -12.58 7.06
C HIS A 204 1.93 -11.97 7.43
N TRP A 205 1.36 -11.09 6.60
CA TRP A 205 0.11 -10.44 6.91
C TRP A 205 -1.08 -11.39 6.70
N PRO A 206 -1.86 -11.73 7.75
CA PRO A 206 -2.89 -12.77 7.63
C PRO A 206 -4.00 -12.46 6.63
N ALA A 207 -4.35 -11.18 6.43
CA ALA A 207 -5.37 -10.80 5.45
C ALA A 207 -4.91 -11.13 4.02
N LEU A 208 -3.67 -10.74 3.68
CA LEU A 208 -3.08 -11.04 2.38
C LEU A 208 -2.88 -12.54 2.18
N GLN A 209 -2.40 -13.27 3.18
CA GLN A 209 -2.23 -14.73 3.08
C GLN A 209 -3.56 -15.47 2.88
N ARG A 210 -4.63 -15.05 3.58
CA ARG A 210 -5.98 -15.61 3.37
C ARG A 210 -6.51 -15.27 1.98
N TRP A 211 -6.36 -14.02 1.54
CA TRP A 211 -6.78 -13.60 0.21
C TRP A 211 -5.99 -14.32 -0.89
N ALA A 212 -4.69 -14.55 -0.70
CA ALA A 212 -3.85 -15.28 -1.64
C ALA A 212 -4.10 -16.80 -1.64
N GLY A 213 -4.89 -17.32 -0.70
CA GLY A 213 -5.20 -18.75 -0.60
C GLY A 213 -4.09 -19.60 0.03
N PHE A 214 -3.13 -18.99 0.73
CA PHE A 214 -2.02 -19.72 1.38
C PHE A 214 -2.40 -20.30 2.74
N VAL A 215 -3.52 -19.88 3.33
CA VAL A 215 -4.06 -20.46 4.57
C VAL A 215 -5.28 -21.31 4.23
N PRO A 216 -5.32 -22.61 4.60
CA PRO A 216 -6.52 -23.42 4.43
C PRO A 216 -7.69 -22.78 5.19
N LEU A 217 -8.81 -22.54 4.50
CA LEU A 217 -10.07 -22.23 5.18
C LEU A 217 -10.35 -23.39 6.14
N ARG A 218 -10.33 -23.13 7.46
CA ARG A 218 -10.84 -24.11 8.42
C ARG A 218 -12.32 -24.31 8.10
N GLN A 219 -12.64 -25.39 7.38
CA GLN A 219 -14.00 -25.86 7.26
C GLN A 219 -14.40 -26.33 8.65
N GLY A 220 -15.06 -25.45 9.40
CA GLY A 220 -15.75 -25.83 10.62
C GLY A 220 -16.91 -26.73 10.22
N THR A 221 -16.70 -28.04 10.22
CA THR A 221 -17.80 -28.99 10.24
C THR A 221 -18.53 -28.76 11.57
N PRO A 222 -19.81 -28.36 11.58
CA PRO A 222 -20.58 -28.43 12.81
C PRO A 222 -20.68 -29.92 13.16
N LEU A 223 -20.17 -30.30 14.33
CA LEU A 223 -20.57 -31.55 14.94
C LEU A 223 -22.07 -31.42 15.21
N ALA A 224 -22.86 -32.15 14.42
CA ALA A 224 -24.28 -32.34 14.68
C ALA A 224 -24.44 -33.07 16.03
N PRO A 225 -25.54 -32.81 16.76
CA PRO A 225 -25.67 -33.02 18.20
C PRO A 225 -25.60 -34.48 18.66
#